data_AF-A0A6N7HPL6-F1
#
_entry.id   AF-A0A6N7HPL6-F1
#
_cell.length_a   1.000
_cell.length_b   1.000
_cell.length_c   1.000
_cell.angle_alpha   90.00
_cell.angle_beta   90.00
_cell.angle_gamma   90.00
#
_symmetry.space_group_name_H-M   'P 1'
#
loop_
_entity.id
_entity.type
_entity.pdbx_description
1 polymer ?
#
loop_
_entity_poly.entity_id
_entity_poly.type
_entity_poly.pdbx_seq_one_letter_code
_entity_poly.pdbx_strand_id
1 'polypeptide(L)'
;MGRRLHGAGFRPLPDVDDNGELIGTRLWRVRAGYVEYLALRQNGLAHAVRAEATFDYRRPAEHGPVIEDRTGYAVNALNWLLADTDPPLSPRRRPYAPPPNPARRWRWPHDDVDGPR
;
A
#
# COMPACT_ATOMS: atom_id res chain seq x y z
N MET A 1 8.76 11.96 21.03
CA MET A 1 8.34 11.09 19.90
C MET A 1 6.91 11.40 19.46
N GLY A 2 5.90 11.29 20.33
CA GLY A 2 4.47 11.44 19.96
C GLY A 2 4.09 12.73 19.21
N ARG A 3 4.58 13.91 19.64
CA ARG A 3 4.34 15.18 18.93
C ARG A 3 4.89 15.20 17.50
N ARG A 4 6.05 14.57 17.27
CA ARG A 4 6.67 14.45 15.92
C ARG A 4 5.81 13.55 15.02
N LEU A 5 5.32 12.44 15.55
CA LEU A 5 4.45 11.51 14.84
C LEU A 5 3.11 12.16 14.45
N HIS A 6 2.48 12.84 15.40
CA HIS A 6 1.23 13.56 15.15
C HIS A 6 1.42 14.69 14.12
N GLY A 7 2.48 15.49 14.25
CA GLY A 7 2.80 16.53 13.27
C GLY A 7 3.12 16.00 11.87
N ALA A 8 3.62 14.76 11.78
CA ALA A 8 3.91 14.08 10.52
C ALA A 8 2.71 13.31 9.93
N GLY A 9 1.51 13.46 10.53
CA GLY A 9 0.26 12.87 10.05
C GLY A 9 0.01 11.41 10.45
N PHE A 10 0.84 10.84 11.33
CA PHE A 10 0.65 9.47 11.79
C PHE A 10 -0.57 9.35 12.72
N ARG A 11 -1.38 8.32 12.46
CA ARG A 11 -2.54 7.91 13.25
C ARG A 11 -2.24 6.59 13.94
N PRO A 12 -2.55 6.43 15.23
CA PRO A 12 -2.35 5.17 15.93
C PRO A 12 -3.45 4.16 15.63
N LEU A 13 -3.05 2.89 15.61
CA LEU A 13 -3.88 1.70 15.60
C LEU A 13 -3.29 0.70 16.62
N PRO A 14 -4.13 -0.09 17.31
CA PRO A 14 -3.66 -1.25 18.04
C PRO A 14 -2.90 -2.19 17.09
N ASP A 15 -1.71 -2.65 17.49
CA ASP A 15 -1.01 -3.71 16.76
C ASP A 15 -1.36 -5.04 17.43
N VAL A 16 -2.06 -5.90 16.70
CA VAL A 16 -2.48 -7.22 17.19
C VAL A 16 -1.78 -8.33 16.44
N ASP A 17 -1.51 -9.44 17.10
CA ASP A 17 -1.05 -10.67 16.44
C ASP A 17 -2.20 -11.43 15.76
N ASP A 18 -1.90 -12.57 15.15
CA ASP A 18 -2.88 -13.43 14.47
C ASP A 18 -3.95 -14.01 15.41
N ASN A 19 -3.70 -13.99 16.73
CA ASN A 19 -4.64 -14.42 17.76
C ASN A 19 -5.47 -13.25 18.32
N GLY A 20 -5.22 -12.02 17.86
CA GLY A 20 -5.88 -10.81 18.34
C GLY A 20 -5.27 -10.21 19.61
N GLU A 21 -4.12 -10.70 20.08
CA GLU A 21 -3.45 -10.14 21.26
C GLU A 21 -2.74 -8.83 20.94
N LEU A 22 -2.86 -7.84 21.84
CA LEU A 22 -2.20 -6.55 21.69
C LEU A 22 -0.68 -6.68 21.90
N ILE A 23 0.07 -6.68 20.80
CA ILE A 23 1.53 -6.79 20.79
C ILE A 23 2.26 -5.44 20.70
N GLY A 24 1.52 -4.34 20.53
CA GLY A 24 2.10 -3.00 20.50
C GLY A 24 1.19 -1.93 19.93
N THR A 25 1.80 -0.90 19.34
CA THR A 25 1.08 0.18 18.66
C THR A 25 1.62 0.32 17.26
N ARG A 26 0.73 0.22 16.27
CA ARG A 26 1.03 0.49 14.88
C ARG A 26 0.61 1.92 14.56
N LEU A 27 1.51 2.71 14.03
CA LEU A 27 1.21 4.04 13.54
C LEU A 27 1.16 3.99 12.03
N TRP A 28 0.21 4.66 11.39
CA TRP A 28 0.09 4.70 9.94
C TRP A 28 -0.15 6.12 9.44
N ARG A 29 0.30 6.41 8.23
CA ARG A 29 -0.10 7.60 7.48
C ARG A 29 -0.23 7.27 6.01
N VAL A 30 -1.07 8.01 5.30
CA VAL A 30 -1.27 7.87 3.86
C VAL A 30 -0.63 9.05 3.16
N ARG A 31 0.07 8.76 2.06
CA ARG A 31 0.65 9.73 1.14
C ARG A 31 0.19 9.42 -0.28
N ALA A 32 0.52 10.29 -1.23
CA ALA A 32 0.14 10.12 -2.63
C ALA A 32 0.83 8.88 -3.24
N GLY A 33 0.13 7.74 -3.24
CA GLY A 33 0.60 6.49 -3.84
C GLY A 33 1.22 5.48 -2.86
N TYR A 34 1.38 5.84 -1.59
CA TYR A 34 1.98 4.94 -0.58
C TYR A 34 1.33 5.09 0.79
N VAL A 35 1.28 3.98 1.52
CA VAL A 35 0.92 3.89 2.93
C VAL A 35 2.22 3.62 3.69
N GLU A 36 2.47 4.40 4.73
CA GLU A 36 3.63 4.20 5.59
C GLU A 36 3.16 3.78 6.97
N TYR A 37 3.79 2.74 7.53
CA TYR A 37 3.51 2.29 8.87
C TYR A 37 4.77 2.16 9.73
N LEU A 38 4.59 2.34 11.03
CA LEU A 38 5.60 2.20 12.06
C LEU A 38 5.01 1.38 13.20
N ALA A 39 5.38 0.11 13.29
CA ALA A 39 5.01 -0.77 14.39
C ALA A 39 6.01 -0.60 15.53
N LEU A 40 5.53 -0.10 16.67
CA LEU A 40 6.33 0.10 17.88
C LEU A 40 6.21 -1.14 18.79
N ARG A 41 7.36 -1.71 19.16
CA ARG A 41 7.47 -2.82 20.11
C ARG A 41 7.79 -2.30 21.51
N GLN A 42 7.40 -3.06 22.53
CA GLN A 42 7.60 -2.69 23.94
C GLN A 42 9.09 -2.56 24.33
N ASN A 43 9.98 -3.25 23.62
CA ASN A 43 11.43 -3.21 23.84
C ASN A 43 12.14 -1.98 23.20
N GLY A 44 11.38 -1.03 22.63
CA GLY A 44 11.94 0.16 21.97
C GLY A 44 12.40 -0.05 20.53
N LEU A 45 12.28 -1.28 20.01
CA LEU A 45 12.44 -1.55 18.57
C LEU A 45 11.17 -1.12 17.82
N ALA A 46 11.36 -0.84 16.53
CA ALA A 46 10.29 -0.58 15.61
C ALA A 46 10.57 -1.20 14.24
N HIS A 47 9.48 -1.52 13.57
CA HIS A 47 9.48 -1.90 12.16
C HIS A 47 8.76 -0.80 11.39
N ALA A 48 9.49 -0.13 10.51
CA ALA A 48 9.00 0.90 9.63
C ALA A 48 8.86 0.34 8.23
N VAL A 49 7.78 0.68 7.54
CA VAL A 49 7.51 0.19 6.20
C VAL A 49 6.86 1.25 5.34
N ARG A 50 7.20 1.22 4.06
CA ARG A 50 6.50 1.88 2.98
C ARG A 50 5.89 0.82 2.06
N ALA A 51 4.58 0.84 1.92
CA ALA A 51 3.83 -0.05 1.04
C ALA A 51 3.10 0.76 -0.04
N GLU A 52 2.85 0.16 -1.19
CA GLU A 52 1.98 0.78 -2.20
C GLU A 52 0.58 1.01 -1.63
N ALA A 53 -0.02 2.16 -1.92
CA ALA A 53 -1.40 2.45 -1.55
C ALA A 53 -2.37 1.78 -2.54
N THR A 54 -2.44 0.45 -2.51
CA THR A 54 -3.50 -0.30 -3.21
C THR A 54 -4.66 -0.49 -2.24
N PHE A 55 -5.78 0.17 -2.50
CA PHE A 55 -6.96 0.07 -1.64
C PHE A 55 -7.88 -1.05 -2.16
N ASP A 56 -7.92 -2.18 -1.46
CA ASP A 56 -8.98 -3.17 -1.64
C ASP A 56 -10.07 -2.92 -0.58
N TYR A 57 -11.24 -2.45 -1.02
CA TYR A 57 -12.40 -2.22 -0.15
C TYR A 57 -12.86 -3.49 0.59
N ARG A 58 -12.50 -4.67 0.08
CA ARG A 58 -12.81 -5.95 0.73
C ARG A 58 -11.85 -6.28 1.87
N ARG A 59 -10.69 -5.62 1.94
CA ARG A 59 -9.61 -5.91 2.88
C ARG A 59 -8.94 -4.62 3.37
N PRO A 60 -9.66 -3.79 4.14
CA PRO A 60 -9.20 -2.44 4.52
C PRO A 60 -7.96 -2.44 5.42
N ALA A 61 -7.61 -3.57 6.03
CA ALA A 61 -6.41 -3.76 6.83
C ALA A 61 -5.19 -4.27 6.02
N GLU A 62 -5.41 -4.75 4.79
CA GLU A 62 -4.34 -5.19 3.92
C GLU A 62 -3.79 -3.99 3.14
N HIS A 63 -2.49 -3.76 3.27
CA HIS A 63 -1.77 -2.81 2.45
C HIS A 63 -1.35 -3.48 1.13
N GLY A 64 -0.98 -2.67 0.15
CA GLY A 64 -0.34 -3.17 -1.06
C GLY A 64 1.02 -3.81 -0.81
N PRO A 65 1.70 -4.26 -1.86
CA PRO A 65 3.04 -4.82 -1.73
C PRO A 65 3.98 -3.86 -0.97
N VAL A 66 4.79 -4.42 -0.09
CA VAL A 66 5.84 -3.69 0.62
C VAL A 66 6.91 -3.27 -0.39
N ILE A 67 7.17 -1.97 -0.46
CA ILE A 67 8.19 -1.38 -1.34
C ILE A 67 9.54 -1.42 -0.63
N GLU A 68 9.57 -0.97 0.62
CA GLU A 68 10.76 -0.90 1.45
C GLU A 68 10.38 -1.04 2.92
N ASP A 69 11.19 -1.77 3.67
CA ASP A 69 11.05 -1.90 5.11
C ASP A 69 12.38 -1.73 5.84
N ARG A 70 12.28 -1.33 7.10
CA ARG A 70 13.44 -1.15 7.96
C ARG A 70 13.11 -1.49 9.40
N THR A 71 13.97 -2.30 10.01
CA THR A 71 13.92 -2.63 11.44
C THR A 71 15.04 -1.91 12.19
N GLY A 72 14.74 -1.41 13.38
CA GLY A 72 15.75 -0.84 14.27
C GLY A 72 15.13 -0.14 15.48
N TYR A 73 15.91 0.67 16.19
CA TYR A 73 15.37 1.51 17.25
C TYR A 73 14.33 2.49 16.70
N ALA A 74 13.26 2.72 17.47
CA ALA A 74 12.10 3.50 17.04
C ALA A 74 12.46 4.88 16.46
N VAL A 75 13.46 5.56 17.02
CA VAL A 75 13.93 6.87 16.54
C VAL A 75 14.56 6.77 15.14
N ASN A 76 15.35 5.72 14.89
CA ASN A 76 16.02 5.53 13.60
C ASN A 76 15.03 5.13 12.52
N ALA A 77 14.10 4.22 12.86
CA ALA A 77 13.02 3.82 11.97
C ALA A 77 12.11 5.01 11.59
N LEU A 78 11.76 5.86 12.57
CA LEU A 78 11.03 7.09 12.31
C LEU A 78 11.83 8.07 11.45
N ASN A 79 13.10 8.30 11.78
CA ASN A 79 13.93 9.22 10.99
C ASN A 79 14.07 8.77 9.54
N TRP A 80 14.13 7.46 9.27
CA TRP A 80 14.10 6.93 7.91
C TRP A 80 12.79 7.29 7.18
N LEU A 81 11.61 7.05 7.81
CA LEU A 81 10.32 7.46 7.26
C LEU A 81 10.17 8.99 7.07
N LEU A 82 10.92 9.79 7.82
CA LEU A 82 10.87 11.24 7.74
C LEU A 82 11.93 11.84 6.81
N ALA A 83 13.03 11.15 6.54
CA ALA A 83 14.09 11.62 5.66
C ALA A 83 13.68 11.50 4.19
N ASP A 84 12.91 10.46 3.86
CA ASP A 84 12.51 10.17 2.50
C ASP A 84 11.13 10.77 2.16
N THR A 85 11.01 12.09 2.43
CA THR A 85 9.76 12.85 2.31
C THR A 85 9.35 13.18 0.88
N ASP A 86 10.24 12.97 -0.09
CA ASP A 86 9.98 13.12 -1.53
C ASP A 86 10.67 11.98 -2.31
N PRO A 87 10.10 10.77 -2.33
CA PRO A 87 10.40 9.89 -3.45
C PRO A 87 9.90 10.61 -4.71
N PRO A 88 10.70 10.70 -5.80
CA PRO A 88 10.24 11.33 -7.03
C PRO A 88 8.91 10.68 -7.38
N LEU A 89 7.89 11.51 -7.55
CA LEU A 89 6.55 11.13 -8.00
C LEU A 89 6.71 10.06 -9.07
N SER A 90 6.60 8.78 -8.69
CA SER A 90 6.54 7.71 -9.67
C SER A 90 5.42 8.12 -10.61
N PRO A 91 5.66 8.18 -11.93
CA PRO A 91 4.71 8.73 -12.87
C PRO A 91 3.40 7.98 -12.66
N ARG A 92 2.42 8.71 -12.11
CA ARG A 92 1.13 8.23 -11.63
C ARG A 92 0.68 7.05 -12.47
N ARG A 93 0.77 5.83 -11.93
CA ARG A 93 0.00 4.72 -12.50
C ARG A 93 -1.45 5.17 -12.44
N ARG A 94 -2.02 5.41 -13.63
CA ARG A 94 -3.40 5.83 -13.85
C ARG A 94 -4.32 5.03 -12.90
N PRO A 95 -5.33 5.66 -12.29
CA PRO A 95 -6.41 4.91 -11.67
C PRO A 95 -6.87 3.82 -12.64
N TYR A 96 -7.05 2.60 -12.14
CA TYR A 96 -7.52 1.47 -12.94
C TYR A 96 -8.78 1.90 -13.69
N ALA A 97 -8.64 2.15 -14.99
CA ALA A 97 -9.76 2.19 -15.90
C ALA A 97 -9.98 0.74 -16.32
N PRO A 98 -11.17 0.13 -16.07
CA PRO A 98 -11.45 -1.17 -16.63
C PRO A 98 -11.21 -1.10 -18.15
N PRO A 99 -10.58 -2.11 -18.77
CA PRO A 99 -10.35 -2.11 -20.20
C PRO A 99 -11.68 -1.88 -20.91
N PRO A 100 -11.76 -1.01 -21.93
CA PRO A 100 -12.96 -0.91 -22.74
C PRO A 100 -13.27 -2.30 -23.27
N ASN A 101 -14.46 -2.78 -22.92
CA ASN A 101 -14.96 -4.12 -23.15
C ASN A 101 -14.53 -4.65 -24.55
N PRO A 102 -13.70 -5.70 -24.65
CA PRO A 102 -13.26 -6.24 -25.94
C PRO A 102 -14.39 -6.92 -26.72
N ALA A 103 -15.59 -7.07 -26.12
CA ALA A 103 -16.76 -7.71 -26.74
C ALA A 103 -17.38 -6.93 -27.92
N ARG A 104 -16.77 -5.83 -28.38
CA ARG A 104 -17.29 -5.07 -29.53
C ARG A 104 -16.31 -4.87 -30.68
N ARG A 105 -15.16 -5.57 -30.69
CA ARG A 105 -14.10 -5.34 -31.69
C ARG A 105 -13.63 -6.53 -32.52
N TRP A 106 -14.36 -7.65 -32.52
CA TRP A 106 -14.09 -8.76 -33.42
C TRP A 106 -15.35 -9.15 -34.20
N ARG A 107 -15.71 -8.33 -35.19
CA ARG A 107 -16.40 -8.83 -36.40
C ARG A 107 -15.29 -9.22 -37.36
N TRP A 108 -14.99 -10.51 -37.44
CA TRP A 108 -14.27 -11.05 -38.60
C TRP A 108 -15.30 -11.27 -39.73
N PRO A 109 -14.93 -11.06 -41.00
CA PRO A 109 -15.76 -11.45 -42.14
C PRO A 109 -15.85 -12.98 -42.14
N HIS A 110 -17.05 -13.52 -42.31
CA HIS A 110 -17.23 -14.94 -42.59
C HIS A 110 -16.95 -15.13 -44.07
N ASP A 111 -15.80 -15.71 -44.41
CA ASP A 111 -15.59 -16.37 -45.69
C ASP A 111 -16.33 -17.71 -45.62
N ASP A 112 -17.52 -17.76 -46.19
CA ASP A 112 -18.19 -19.02 -46.53
C ASP A 112 -17.87 -19.34 -47.99
N VAL A 113 -16.96 -20.29 -48.21
CA VAL A 113 -16.74 -20.92 -49.52
C VAL A 113 -17.11 -22.41 -49.44
N ASP A 114 -18.10 -22.76 -50.24
CA ASP A 114 -18.44 -24.03 -50.91
C ASP A 114 -19.12 -25.23 -50.19
N GLY A 115 -20.41 -25.41 -50.54
CA GLY A 115 -21.06 -26.65 -51.03
C GLY A 115 -21.54 -27.70 -50.00
N PRO A 116 -22.41 -28.69 -50.37
CA PRO A 116 -23.12 -28.93 -51.64
C PRO A 116 -24.64 -29.24 -51.51
N ARG A 117 -25.42 -29.01 -52.58
CA ARG A 117 -26.38 -29.94 -53.24
C ARG A 117 -27.32 -29.20 -54.19
#